data_AF-A0A380JN06-F1
#
_entry.id   AF-A0A380JN06-F1
#
_cell.length_a   1.000
_cell.length_b   1.000
_cell.length_c   1.000
_cell.angle_alpha   90.00
_cell.angle_beta   90.00
_cell.angle_gamma   90.00
#
_symmetry.space_group_name_H-M   'P 1'
#
loop_
_entity.id
_entity.type
_entity.pdbx_description
1 polymer ?
#
loop_
_entity_poly.entity_id
_entity_poly.type
_entity_poly.pdbx_seq_one_letter_code
_entity_poly.pdbx_strand_id
1 'polypeptide(L)' 'MNNTDLMSLGELYKELRIARGLRLKDVARDNLSVSQLSKFENGQSMLAADKLLLAISGIHMTFAEFGHAVNGYKVSDFFS' A
#
# COMPACT_ATOMS: atom_id res chain seq x y z
N MET A 1 -12.18 -10.10 -5.16
CA MET A 1 -10.95 -9.44 -5.63
C MET A 1 -10.27 -10.42 -6.55
N ASN A 2 -10.13 -10.03 -7.81
CA ASN A 2 -9.52 -10.84 -8.85
C ASN A 2 -8.01 -10.69 -8.71
N ASN A 3 -7.20 -11.60 -9.27
CA ASN A 3 -5.74 -11.52 -9.12
C ASN A 3 -5.15 -10.20 -9.68
N THR A 4 -5.86 -9.59 -10.63
CA THR A 4 -5.58 -8.26 -11.19
C THR A 4 -5.69 -7.13 -10.15
N ASP A 5 -6.60 -7.23 -9.18
CA ASP A 5 -6.82 -6.22 -8.14
C ASP A 5 -5.71 -6.26 -7.07
N LEU A 6 -5.12 -7.44 -6.87
CA LEU A 6 -3.97 -7.64 -5.98
C LEU A 6 -2.71 -6.97 -6.55
N MET A 7 -2.46 -7.22 -7.84
CA MET A 7 -1.33 -6.65 -8.57
C MET A 7 -1.42 -5.12 -8.55
N SER A 8 -2.60 -4.55 -8.87
CA SER A 8 -2.77 -3.10 -8.92
C SER A 8 -2.58 -2.40 -7.57
N LEU A 9 -3.02 -3.00 -6.46
CA LEU A 9 -2.87 -2.40 -5.14
C LEU A 9 -1.43 -2.44 -4.61
N GLY A 10 -0.77 -3.59 -4.77
CA GLY A 10 0.63 -3.77 -4.38
C GLY A 10 1.59 -2.91 -5.20
N GLU A 11 1.37 -2.84 -6.52
CA GLU A 11 2.15 -1.99 -7.43
C GLU A 11 1.95 -0.50 -7.13
N LEU A 12 0.71 -0.04 -6.92
CA LEU A 12 0.44 1.34 -6.52
C LEU A 12 1.18 1.69 -5.22
N TYR A 13 1.12 0.80 -4.22
CA TYR A 13 1.85 1.02 -2.98
C TYR A 13 3.36 1.12 -3.20
N LYS A 14 3.94 0.26 -4.05
CA LYS A 14 5.36 0.28 -4.42
C LYS A 14 5.76 1.61 -5.05
N GLU A 15 4.96 2.13 -5.97
CA GLU A 15 5.17 3.43 -6.60
C GLU A 15 5.17 4.56 -5.57
N LEU A 16 4.16 4.58 -4.68
CA LEU A 16 4.03 5.56 -3.61
C LEU A 16 5.20 5.52 -2.62
N ARG A 17 5.72 4.32 -2.32
CA ARG A 17 6.91 4.14 -1.46
C ARG A 17 8.17 4.69 -2.14
N ILE A 18 8.40 4.35 -3.40
CA ILE A 18 9.57 4.77 -4.17
C ILE A 18 9.57 6.30 -4.39
N ALA A 19 8.40 6.88 -4.68
CA ALA A 19 8.25 8.34 -4.84
C ALA A 19 8.65 9.13 -3.58
N ARG A 20 8.59 8.49 -2.40
CA ARG A 20 9.02 9.06 -1.11
C ARG A 20 10.48 8.73 -0.75
N GLY A 21 11.21 8.05 -1.64
CA GLY A 21 12.62 7.69 -1.42
C GLY A 21 12.85 6.61 -0.37
N LEU A 22 11.81 5.89 0.04
CA LEU A 22 11.88 4.87 1.10
C LEU A 22 12.26 3.51 0.53
N ARG A 23 13.19 2.80 1.18
CA ARG A 23 13.52 1.40 0.87
C ARG A 23 12.59 0.47 1.65
N LEU A 24 12.49 -0.79 1.24
CA LEU A 24 11.69 -1.80 1.95
C LEU A 24 12.05 -1.88 3.45
N LYS A 25 13.35 -1.82 3.78
CA LYS A 25 13.84 -1.87 5.16
C LYS A 25 13.49 -0.65 6.00
N ASP A 26 13.14 0.47 5.37
CA ASP A 26 12.77 1.70 6.06
C ASP A 26 11.29 1.65 6.49
N VAL A 27 10.49 0.78 5.85
CA VAL A 27 9.06 0.59 6.14
C VAL A 27 8.79 -0.70 6.92
N ALA A 28 9.54 -1.76 6.65
CA ALA A 28 9.41 -3.03 7.35
C ALA A 28 9.77 -2.85 8.85
N ARG A 29 8.76 -2.99 9.71
CA ARG A 29 8.86 -2.84 11.16
C ARG A 29 7.82 -3.71 11.86
N ASP A 30 7.99 -3.90 13.16
CA ASP A 30 7.07 -4.66 14.00
C ASP A 30 6.78 -6.05 13.42
N ASN A 31 5.51 -6.36 13.13
CA ASN A 31 5.07 -7.65 12.58
C ASN A 31 5.07 -7.70 11.03
N LEU A 32 5.61 -6.68 10.35
CA LEU A 32 5.72 -6.58 8.90
C LEU A 32 7.19 -6.76 8.44
N SER A 33 7.51 -7.94 7.92
CA SER A 33 8.85 -8.22 7.39
C SER A 33 9.08 -7.65 5.98
N VAL A 34 10.35 -7.43 5.63
CA VAL A 34 10.77 -7.04 4.27
C VAL A 34 10.27 -8.03 3.22
N SER A 35 10.28 -9.33 3.52
CA SER A 35 9.81 -10.38 2.60
C SER A 35 8.31 -10.26 2.34
N GLN A 36 7.50 -10.05 3.39
CA GLN A 36 6.06 -9.84 3.25
C GLN A 36 5.75 -8.59 2.44
N LEU A 37 6.45 -7.48 2.72
CA LEU A 37 6.27 -6.23 1.99
C LEU A 37 6.66 -6.38 0.50
N SER A 38 7.76 -7.05 0.21
CA SER A 38 8.20 -7.34 -1.16
C SER A 38 7.19 -8.22 -1.92
N LYS A 39 6.69 -9.29 -1.28
CA LYS A 39 5.67 -10.16 -1.91
C LYS A 39 4.39 -9.39 -2.21
N PHE A 40 3.97 -8.51 -1.31
CA PHE A 40 2.84 -7.62 -1.53
C PHE A 40 3.05 -6.67 -2.71
N GLU A 41 4.19 -5.97 -2.74
CA GLU A 41 4.51 -5.01 -3.80
C GLU A 41 4.68 -5.62 -5.19
N ASN A 42 4.89 -6.94 -5.28
CA ASN A 42 4.98 -7.67 -6.53
C ASN A 42 3.75 -8.58 -6.76
N GLY A 43 2.65 -8.32 -6.04
CA GLY A 43 1.36 -9.00 -6.16
C GLY A 43 1.38 -10.51 -5.90
N GLN A 44 2.38 -11.01 -5.19
CA GLN A 44 2.51 -12.43 -4.83
C GLN A 44 1.64 -12.80 -3.61
N SER A 45 1.32 -11.84 -2.73
CA SER A 45 0.45 -12.07 -1.57
C SER A 45 -0.12 -10.77 -1.02
N MET A 46 -1.36 -10.78 -0.54
CA MET A 46 -1.89 -9.64 0.24
C MET A 46 -1.28 -9.55 1.63
N LEU A 47 -1.21 -8.33 2.14
CA LEU A 47 -1.05 -8.08 3.57
C LEU A 47 -2.38 -8.26 4.30
N ALA A 48 -2.32 -8.75 5.53
CA ALA A 48 -3.43 -8.62 6.46
C ALA A 48 -3.71 -7.13 6.74
N ALA A 49 -4.94 -6.80 7.17
CA ALA A 49 -5.39 -5.42 7.31
C ALA A 49 -4.52 -4.59 8.28
N ASP A 50 -4.13 -5.16 9.42
CA ASP A 50 -3.23 -4.54 10.39
C ASP A 50 -1.87 -4.19 9.75
N LYS A 51 -1.31 -5.11 8.97
CA LYS A 51 -0.02 -4.92 8.28
C LYS A 51 -0.12 -3.92 7.13
N LEU A 52 -1.25 -3.85 6.44
CA LEU A 52 -1.49 -2.84 5.42
C LEU A 52 -1.52 -1.43 6.05
N LEU A 53 -2.18 -1.26 7.19
CA LEU A 53 -2.18 0.01 7.92
C LEU A 53 -0.77 0.39 8.40
N LEU A 54 0.02 -0.58 8.87
CA LEU A 54 1.43 -0.35 9.22
C LEU A 54 2.28 0.06 8.02
N ALA A 55 2.07 -0.56 6.86
CA ALA A 55 2.75 -0.22 5.61
C ALA A 55 2.41 1.22 5.17
N ILE A 56 1.11 1.56 5.12
CA ILE A 56 0.62 2.89 4.74
C ILE A 56 1.19 3.99 5.66
N SER A 57 1.13 3.77 6.97
CA SER A 57 1.75 4.70 7.93
C SER A 57 3.29 4.77 7.79
N GLY A 58 3.92 3.67 7.37
CA GLY A 58 5.37 3.58 7.14
C GLY A 58 5.86 4.42 5.97
N ILE A 59 4.98 4.78 5.05
CA ILE A 59 5.26 5.72 3.96
C ILE A 59 4.73 7.12 4.26
N HIS A 60 4.50 7.48 5.53
CA HIS A 60 3.99 8.80 5.91
C HIS A 60 2.69 9.18 5.19
N MET A 61 1.77 8.22 5.11
CA MET A 61 0.47 8.39 4.49
C MET A 61 -0.61 7.89 5.45
N THR A 62 -1.77 8.52 5.42
CA THR A 62 -2.96 8.04 6.12
C THR A 62 -3.73 7.03 5.27
N PHE A 63 -4.58 6.22 5.90
CA PHE A 63 -5.45 5.30 5.17
C PHE A 63 -6.41 6.04 4.22
N ALA A 64 -6.89 7.23 4.60
CA ALA A 64 -7.77 8.04 3.76
C ALA A 64 -7.08 8.53 2.49
N GLU A 65 -5.86 9.09 2.60
CA GLU A 65 -5.06 9.48 1.44
C GLU A 65 -4.78 8.28 0.54
N PHE A 66 -4.42 7.14 1.13
CA PHE A 66 -4.14 5.93 0.36
C PHE A 66 -5.39 5.44 -0.39
N GLY A 67 -6.56 5.46 0.26
CA GLY A 67 -7.85 5.17 -0.37
C GLY A 67 -8.18 6.12 -1.52
N HIS A 68 -7.86 7.41 -1.39
CA HIS A 68 -8.00 8.36 -2.50
C HIS A 68 -7.07 8.02 -3.67
N ALA A 69 -5.82 7.65 -3.41
CA ALA A 69 -4.89 7.22 -4.47
C ALA A 69 -5.39 5.95 -5.18
N VAL A 70 -5.92 4.97 -4.44
CA VAL A 70 -6.52 3.74 -4.99
C VAL A 70 -7.71 4.05 -5.90
N ASN A 71 -8.53 5.03 -5.54
CA ASN A 71 -9.66 5.48 -6.38
C ASN A 71 -9.23 6.36 -7.57
N GLY A 72 -7.93 6.46 -7.87
CA GLY A 72 -7.39 7.29 -8.96
C GLY A 72 -7.53 8.79 -8.69
N TYR A 73 -7.46 9.19 -7.42
CA TYR A 73 -7.71 10.56 -6.95
C TYR A 73 -9.10 11.09 -7.30
N LYS A 74 -10.05 10.22 -7.64
CA LYS A 74 -11.44 10.62 -7.80
C LYS A 74 -12.00 10.98 -6.43
N VAL A 75 -12.61 12.17 -6.36
CA VAL A 75 -13.45 12.54 -5.23
C VAL A 75 -14.61 11.54 -5.21
N SER A 76 -14.88 10.96 -4.05
CA SER A 76 -16.07 10.12 -3.90
C SER A 76 -17.30 11.02 -4.01
N ASP A 77 -18.20 10.72 -4.93
CA ASP A 77 -19.51 11.41 -5.06
C ASP A 77 -20.39 11.24 -3.79
N PHE A 78 -19.91 10.53 -2.76
CA PHE A 78 -20.57 10.45 -1.46
C PHE A 78 -20.74 11.79 -0.72
N PHE A 79 -20.02 12.83 -1.13
CA PHE A 79 -20.13 14.18 -0.56
C PHE A 79 -20.69 15.23 -1.54
N SER A 80 -21.25 14.80 -2.69
CA SER A 80 -21.98 15.67 -3.62
C SER A 80 -23.49 15.63 -3.42
#